data_AF-A0A963INA1-F1
#
_entry.id   AF-A0A963INA1-F1
#
_cell.length_a   1.000
_cell.length_b   1.000
_cell.length_c   1.000
_cell.angle_alpha   90.00
_cell.angle_beta   90.00
_cell.angle_gamma   90.00
#
_symmetry.space_group_name_H-M   'P 1'
#
loop_
_entity.id
_entity.type
_entity.pdbx_description
1 polymer ?
#
loop_
_entity_poly.entity_id
_entity_poly.type
_entity_poly.pdbx_seq_one_letter_code
_entity_poly.pdbx_strand_id
1 'polypeptide(L)'
;EADGVRSAHRLRGEIALPRQRDLRLLLEGGLTTPASGMVWTGTLSELSLSSLVDKDKPFVRLAGPLPLQAAAERISAGPAEFVGPAWSARLERALYAGLSWQTAGSLQGLPLVATLAEFPEWFDDSAIGAAKGSSEALRLNAEWDLGNRGSGRSAGKQTAPKGALPTGQL
;
A
#
# COMPACT_ATOMS: atom_id res chain seq x y z
N GLU A 1 16.57 0.56 13.36
CA GLU A 1 17.30 1.58 14.14
C GLU A 1 16.35 2.73 14.42
N ALA A 2 16.35 3.26 15.64
CA ALA A 2 15.49 4.38 16.02
C ALA A 2 16.30 5.37 16.84
N ASP A 3 16.30 6.63 16.42
CA ASP A 3 17.01 7.73 17.04
C ASP A 3 16.12 8.98 17.06
N GLY A 4 16.22 9.79 18.12
CA GLY A 4 15.42 11.01 18.19
C GLY A 4 15.14 11.58 19.58
N VAL A 5 14.68 12.82 19.60
CA VAL A 5 14.10 13.52 20.75
C VAL A 5 12.58 13.58 20.61
N ARG A 6 11.85 13.99 21.65
CA ARG A 6 10.37 14.00 21.69
C ARG A 6 9.69 14.70 20.49
N SER A 7 10.39 15.62 19.83
CA SER A 7 9.92 16.41 18.67
C SER A 7 10.54 15.99 17.33
N ALA A 8 11.50 15.07 17.31
CA ALA A 8 12.18 14.62 16.09
C ALA A 8 12.62 13.17 16.26
N HIS A 9 11.96 12.27 15.54
CA HIS A 9 12.12 10.84 15.52
C HIS A 9 12.51 10.42 14.11
N ARG A 10 13.48 9.52 14.04
CA ARG A 10 13.86 8.83 12.83
C ARG A 10 13.81 7.34 13.11
N LEU A 11 13.06 6.63 12.29
CA LEU A 11 12.87 5.19 12.37
C LEU A 11 13.23 4.58 11.02
N ARG A 12 14.34 3.85 11.00
CA ARG A 12 14.74 3.05 9.85
C ARG A 12 14.42 1.59 10.12
N GLY A 13 13.63 1.00 9.23
CA GLY A 13 13.26 -0.40 9.26
C GLY A 13 13.71 -1.14 8.02
N GLU A 14 14.27 -2.32 8.22
CA GLU A 14 14.44 -3.33 7.17
C GLU A 14 13.80 -4.61 7.69
N ILE A 15 12.85 -5.13 6.93
CA ILE A 15 12.04 -6.29 7.29
C ILE A 15 12.27 -7.35 6.23
N ALA A 16 12.92 -8.45 6.64
CA ALA A 16 13.00 -9.65 5.82
C ALA A 16 11.61 -10.30 5.73
N LEU A 17 11.10 -10.41 4.52
CA LEU A 17 9.84 -11.04 4.16
C LEU A 17 10.12 -12.47 3.63
N PRO A 18 9.10 -13.35 3.61
CA PRO A 18 9.22 -14.67 3.01
C PRO A 18 9.81 -14.62 1.58
N ARG A 19 10.49 -15.71 1.20
CA ARG A 19 11.13 -15.88 -0.12
C ARG A 19 12.22 -14.84 -0.44
N GLN A 20 12.98 -14.43 0.59
CA GLN A 20 14.12 -13.51 0.44
C GLN A 20 13.70 -12.20 -0.23
N ARG A 21 12.59 -11.64 0.25
CA ARG A 21 12.20 -10.28 -0.09
C ARG A 21 12.51 -9.39 1.10
N ASP A 22 12.77 -8.13 0.83
CA ASP A 22 13.09 -7.15 1.86
C ASP A 22 12.18 -5.95 1.65
N LEU A 23 11.57 -5.50 2.75
CA LEU A 23 10.89 -4.21 2.84
C LEU A 23 11.79 -3.25 3.60
N ARG A 24 12.19 -2.17 2.94
CA ARG A 24 12.92 -1.06 3.54
C ARG A 24 12.00 0.13 3.71
N LEU A 25 12.11 0.81 4.84
CA LEU A 25 11.38 2.03 5.12
C LEU A 25 12.19 2.99 5.98
N LEU A 26 11.98 4.29 5.77
CA LEU A 26 12.52 5.36 6.60
C LEU A 26 11.39 6.33 6.94
N LEU A 27 11.03 6.37 8.22
CA LEU A 27 10.03 7.27 8.78
C LEU A 27 10.71 8.36 9.59
N GLU A 28 10.40 9.61 9.30
CA GLU A 28 10.94 10.78 9.99
C GLU A 28 9.78 11.65 10.46
N GLY A 29 9.81 12.19 11.67
CA GLY A 29 8.69 13.01 12.16
C GLY A 29 8.75 13.31 13.64
N GLY A 30 7.70 13.88 14.19
CA GLY A 30 7.68 14.32 15.58
C GLY A 30 6.30 14.30 16.18
N LEU A 31 6.23 14.09 17.50
CA LEU A 31 5.01 14.30 18.27
C LEU A 31 4.87 15.77 18.64
N THR A 32 3.71 16.32 18.35
CA THR A 32 3.29 17.65 18.78
C THR A 32 2.03 17.51 19.66
N THR A 33 1.86 18.45 20.58
CA THR A 33 0.71 18.47 21.51
C THR A 33 -0.04 19.80 21.41
N PRO A 34 -0.71 20.08 20.28
CA PRO A 34 -1.63 21.22 20.20
C PRO A 34 -2.80 21.06 21.18
N ALA A 35 -3.54 22.15 21.42
CA ALA A 35 -4.70 22.15 22.32
C ALA A 35 -5.80 21.15 21.91
N SER A 36 -5.84 20.75 20.64
CA SER A 36 -6.75 19.76 20.07
C SER A 36 -6.36 18.29 20.34
N GLY A 37 -5.22 18.04 20.99
CA GLY A 37 -4.74 16.69 21.32
C GLY A 37 -3.40 16.35 20.66
N MET A 38 -2.85 15.19 21.02
CA MET A 38 -1.56 14.72 20.53
C MET A 38 -1.62 14.33 19.04
N VAL A 39 -0.70 14.87 18.24
CA VAL A 39 -0.60 14.61 16.81
C VAL A 39 0.86 14.33 16.45
N TRP A 40 1.10 13.17 15.84
CA TRP A 40 2.35 12.88 15.17
C TRP A 40 2.29 13.41 13.73
N THR A 41 3.32 14.14 13.31
CA THR A 41 3.47 14.63 11.93
C THR A 41 4.85 14.25 11.42
N GLY A 42 4.92 13.74 10.20
CA GLY A 42 6.18 13.30 9.62
C GLY A 42 6.10 12.98 8.14
N THR A 43 7.13 12.30 7.67
CA THR A 43 7.34 11.86 6.30
C THR A 43 7.81 10.41 6.30
N LEU A 44 7.28 9.61 5.40
CA LEU A 44 7.93 8.40 4.94
C LEU A 44 8.87 8.81 3.80
N SER A 45 10.15 8.92 4.11
CA SER A 45 11.19 9.44 3.21
C SER A 45 11.72 8.35 2.27
N GLU A 46 11.66 7.09 2.70
CA GLU A 46 12.06 5.93 1.92
C GLU A 46 11.03 4.82 2.10
N LEU A 47 10.62 4.18 1.01
CA LEU A 47 9.94 2.89 1.02
C LEU A 47 10.36 2.13 -0.23
N SER A 48 10.78 0.88 -0.06
CA SER A 48 11.14 0.00 -1.17
C SER A 48 10.84 -1.44 -0.80
N LEU A 49 10.24 -2.17 -1.73
CA LEU A 49 10.00 -3.60 -1.63
C LEU A 49 10.80 -4.29 -2.74
N SER A 50 11.70 -5.20 -2.37
CA SER A 50 12.47 -5.96 -3.36
C SER A 50 11.55 -6.88 -4.19
N SER A 51 11.92 -7.13 -5.44
CA SER A 51 11.18 -8.05 -6.30
C SER A 51 11.51 -9.50 -5.97
N LEU A 52 10.51 -10.36 -6.12
CA LEU A 52 10.67 -11.80 -6.07
C LEU A 52 11.26 -12.34 -7.39
N VAL A 53 10.91 -11.72 -8.51
CA VAL A 53 11.21 -12.18 -9.88
C VAL A 53 12.53 -11.60 -10.41
N ASP A 54 12.79 -10.31 -10.20
CA ASP A 54 14.01 -9.60 -10.61
C ASP A 54 14.76 -9.09 -9.39
N LYS A 55 15.74 -9.86 -8.91
CA LYS A 55 16.46 -9.56 -7.66
C LYS A 55 17.31 -8.28 -7.73
N ASP A 56 17.58 -7.77 -8.93
CA ASP A 56 18.40 -6.56 -9.12
C ASP A 56 17.56 -5.27 -9.05
N LYS A 57 16.23 -5.37 -9.02
CA LYS A 57 15.32 -4.21 -9.01
C LYS A 57 14.27 -4.30 -7.92
N PRO A 58 13.84 -3.15 -7.35
CA PRO A 58 12.67 -3.14 -6.49
C PRO A 58 11.41 -3.40 -7.31
N PHE A 59 10.47 -4.15 -6.74
CA PHE A 59 9.13 -4.31 -7.30
C PHE A 59 8.35 -2.98 -7.23
N VAL A 60 8.50 -2.28 -6.11
CA VAL A 60 7.98 -0.93 -5.91
C VAL A 60 8.92 -0.15 -5.03
N ARG A 61 9.09 1.13 -5.35
CA ARG A 61 9.71 2.12 -4.46
C ARG A 61 8.89 3.39 -4.43
N LEU A 62 9.05 4.14 -3.35
CA LEU A 62 8.58 5.49 -3.22
C LEU A 62 9.49 6.43 -4.05
N ALA A 63 8.89 7.30 -4.87
CA ALA A 63 9.62 8.22 -5.75
C ALA A 63 9.94 9.57 -5.09
N GLY A 64 9.27 9.90 -3.98
CA GLY A 64 9.52 11.11 -3.20
C GLY A 64 8.87 11.03 -1.82
N PRO A 65 9.24 11.90 -0.87
CA PRO A 65 8.78 11.81 0.50
C PRO A 65 7.25 11.85 0.59
N LEU A 66 6.67 10.90 1.29
CA LEU A 66 5.24 10.79 1.54
C LEU A 66 4.91 11.49 2.87
N PRO A 67 4.16 12.60 2.87
CA PRO A 67 3.71 13.23 4.11
C PRO A 67 2.74 12.31 4.85
N LEU A 68 2.89 12.27 6.18
CA LEU A 68 2.09 11.45 7.08
C LEU A 68 1.66 12.25 8.30
N GLN A 69 0.42 12.05 8.74
CA GLN A 69 -0.09 12.60 9.99
C GLN A 69 -0.90 11.52 10.71
N ALA A 70 -0.69 11.39 12.01
CA ALA A 70 -1.43 10.46 12.86
C ALA A 70 -1.90 11.18 14.14
N ALA A 71 -3.21 11.16 14.36
CA ALA A 71 -3.89 11.60 15.57
C ALA A 71 -4.77 10.44 16.10
N ALA A 72 -5.36 10.60 17.29
CA ALA A 72 -6.07 9.53 18.00
C ALA A 72 -7.08 8.73 17.14
N GLU A 73 -7.84 9.39 16.26
CA GLU A 73 -8.87 8.76 15.44
C GLU A 73 -8.69 9.00 13.93
N ARG A 74 -7.54 9.60 13.56
CA ARG A 74 -7.31 10.06 12.19
C ARG A 74 -5.89 9.78 11.75
N ILE A 75 -5.75 9.14 10.60
CA ILE A 75 -4.46 8.99 9.92
C ILE A 75 -4.61 9.58 8.53
N SER A 76 -3.67 10.41 8.09
CA SER A 76 -3.59 10.85 6.71
C SER A 76 -2.22 10.56 6.11
N ALA A 77 -2.23 10.26 4.82
CA ALA A 77 -1.05 10.07 4.00
C ALA A 77 -1.27 10.69 2.63
N GLY A 78 -0.25 11.36 2.09
CA GLY A 78 -0.23 11.82 0.71
C GLY A 78 -0.12 13.35 0.56
N PRO A 79 0.08 13.83 -0.68
CA PRO A 79 0.23 13.04 -1.91
C PRO A 79 1.58 12.31 -1.99
N ALA A 80 1.66 11.23 -2.78
CA ALA A 80 2.90 10.51 -3.06
C ALA A 80 2.88 9.78 -4.40
N GLU A 81 4.05 9.40 -4.88
CA GLU A 81 4.24 8.61 -6.09
C GLU A 81 5.06 7.35 -5.78
N PHE A 82 4.60 6.23 -6.31
CA PHE A 82 5.24 4.92 -6.24
C PHE A 82 5.60 4.48 -7.65
N VAL A 83 6.77 3.89 -7.81
CA VAL A 83 7.30 3.47 -9.12
C VAL A 83 7.76 2.03 -9.01
N GLY A 84 7.29 1.20 -9.93
CA GLY A 84 7.80 -0.14 -10.19
C GLY A 84 8.53 -0.22 -11.54
N PRO A 85 9.00 -1.41 -11.95
CA PRO A 85 9.80 -1.57 -13.17
C PRO A 85 9.12 -1.15 -14.47
N ALA A 86 7.80 -1.27 -14.54
CA ALA A 86 7.01 -0.97 -15.74
C ALA A 86 5.69 -0.24 -15.43
N TRP A 87 5.52 0.22 -14.19
CA TRP A 87 4.27 0.81 -13.71
C TRP A 87 4.52 1.92 -12.70
N SER A 88 3.55 2.81 -12.55
CA SER A 88 3.57 3.85 -11.52
C SER A 88 2.19 3.97 -10.86
N ALA A 89 2.19 4.33 -9.58
CA ALA A 89 0.98 4.69 -8.85
C ALA A 89 1.15 6.06 -8.21
N ARG A 90 0.13 6.90 -8.32
CA ARG A 90 0.02 8.17 -7.63
C ARG A 90 -1.05 8.04 -6.56
N LEU A 91 -0.66 8.25 -5.32
CA LEU A 91 -1.57 8.46 -4.21
C LEU A 91 -1.86 9.96 -4.10
N GLU A 92 -3.11 10.36 -4.27
CA GLU A 92 -3.53 11.74 -4.02
C GLU A 92 -3.78 11.94 -2.53
N ARG A 93 -4.47 10.99 -1.91
CA ARG A 93 -4.81 11.02 -0.49
C ARG A 93 -5.14 9.62 0.01
N ALA A 94 -4.69 9.30 1.22
CA ALA A 94 -5.26 8.27 2.07
C ALA A 94 -5.68 8.91 3.39
N LEU A 95 -6.89 8.61 3.85
CA LEU A 95 -7.46 9.11 5.08
C LEU A 95 -8.14 7.96 5.80
N TYR A 96 -7.66 7.64 6.99
CA TYR A 96 -8.40 6.84 7.95
C TYR A 96 -9.17 7.77 8.88
N ALA A 97 -10.49 7.64 8.92
CA ALA A 97 -11.35 8.35 9.86
C ALA A 97 -12.65 7.57 10.06
N GLY A 98 -13.17 7.57 11.29
CA GLY A 98 -14.46 6.93 11.60
C GLY A 98 -14.50 5.44 11.22
N LEU A 99 -13.40 4.71 11.47
CA LEU A 99 -13.22 3.29 11.13
C LEU A 99 -13.24 2.97 9.62
N SER A 100 -13.14 3.97 8.74
CA SER A 100 -13.13 3.81 7.28
C SER A 100 -11.84 4.34 6.66
N TRP A 101 -11.39 3.70 5.58
CA TRP A 101 -10.24 4.15 4.78
C TRP A 101 -10.74 4.76 3.48
N GLN A 102 -10.54 6.06 3.33
CA GLN A 102 -10.81 6.79 2.09
C GLN A 102 -9.50 6.99 1.35
N THR A 103 -9.37 6.41 0.17
CA THR A 103 -8.17 6.52 -0.65
C THR A 103 -8.52 7.06 -2.02
N ALA A 104 -7.64 7.86 -2.60
CA ALA A 104 -7.80 8.41 -3.95
C ALA A 104 -6.45 8.36 -4.67
N GLY A 105 -6.47 7.93 -5.92
CA GLY A 105 -5.25 7.82 -6.70
C GLY A 105 -5.43 7.23 -8.09
N SER A 106 -4.29 7.10 -8.76
CA SER A 106 -4.19 6.50 -10.09
C SER A 106 -3.09 5.45 -10.13
N LEU A 107 -3.31 4.37 -10.87
CA LEU A 107 -2.34 3.35 -11.19
C LEU A 107 -2.23 3.27 -12.71
N GLN A 108 -1.00 3.27 -13.23
CA GLN A 108 -0.73 3.27 -14.65
C GLN A 108 0.25 2.15 -15.00
N GLY A 109 -0.12 1.37 -16.02
CA GLY A 109 0.79 0.41 -16.65
C GLY A 109 1.06 -0.85 -15.84
N LEU A 110 0.24 -1.20 -14.83
CA LEU A 110 0.52 -2.36 -13.98
C LEU A 110 0.47 -3.66 -14.82
N PRO A 111 1.59 -4.39 -14.97
CA PRO A 111 1.61 -5.66 -15.68
C PRO A 111 1.00 -6.74 -14.80
N LEU A 112 -0.32 -6.95 -14.89
CA LEU A 112 -1.09 -7.79 -13.96
C LEU A 112 -0.45 -9.16 -13.74
N VAL A 113 -0.13 -9.90 -14.81
CA VAL A 113 0.45 -11.24 -14.71
C VAL A 113 1.81 -11.22 -13.98
N ALA A 114 2.67 -10.26 -14.29
CA ALA A 114 3.97 -10.13 -13.62
C ALA A 114 3.80 -9.74 -12.15
N THR A 115 2.83 -8.89 -11.83
CA THR A 115 2.49 -8.51 -10.45
C THR A 115 1.95 -9.70 -9.65
N LEU A 116 1.10 -10.54 -10.23
CA LEU A 116 0.61 -11.73 -9.51
C LEU A 116 1.75 -12.72 -9.19
N ALA A 117 2.72 -12.86 -10.09
CA ALA A 117 3.91 -13.69 -9.87
C ALA A 117 4.81 -13.21 -8.71
N GLU A 118 4.70 -11.94 -8.31
CA GLU A 118 5.38 -11.39 -7.13
C GLU A 118 4.77 -11.87 -5.81
N PHE A 119 3.50 -12.31 -5.82
CA PHE A 119 2.73 -12.67 -4.62
C PHE A 119 2.04 -14.03 -4.73
N PRO A 120 2.80 -15.11 -4.95
CA PRO A 120 2.25 -16.45 -5.17
C PRO A 120 1.54 -17.07 -3.96
N GLU A 121 1.73 -16.52 -2.75
CA GLU A 121 1.01 -16.96 -1.54
C GLU A 121 -0.42 -16.40 -1.46
N TRP A 122 -0.71 -15.35 -2.23
CA TRP A 122 -2.02 -14.68 -2.22
C TRP A 122 -2.85 -15.03 -3.44
N PHE A 123 -2.22 -15.51 -4.51
CA PHE A 123 -2.84 -15.80 -5.79
C PHE A 123 -2.46 -17.19 -6.28
N ASP A 124 -3.45 -18.05 -6.46
CA ASP A 124 -3.26 -19.37 -7.06
C ASP A 124 -3.03 -19.29 -8.58
N ASP A 125 -2.52 -20.36 -9.18
CA ASP A 125 -2.28 -20.49 -10.62
C ASP A 125 -3.53 -20.20 -11.49
N SER A 126 -4.73 -20.35 -10.93
CA SER A 126 -5.99 -20.00 -11.60
C SER A 126 -6.17 -18.49 -11.78
N ALA A 127 -5.74 -17.66 -10.81
CA ALA A 127 -5.79 -16.21 -10.92
C ALA A 127 -4.79 -15.71 -11.97
N ILE A 128 -3.61 -16.34 -12.03
CA ILE A 128 -2.59 -16.08 -13.06
C ILE A 128 -3.12 -16.49 -14.44
N GLY A 129 -3.78 -17.66 -14.53
CA GLY A 129 -4.41 -18.15 -15.75
C GLY A 129 -5.51 -17.23 -16.28
N ALA A 130 -6.37 -16.71 -15.40
CA ALA A 130 -7.40 -15.74 -15.76
C ALA A 130 -6.81 -14.41 -16.25
N ALA A 131 -5.72 -13.95 -15.62
CA ALA A 131 -5.04 -12.71 -16.00
C ALA A 131 -4.34 -12.81 -17.37
N LYS A 132 -3.91 -13.99 -17.81
CA LYS A 132 -3.27 -14.18 -19.13
C LYS A 132 -4.19 -13.85 -20.32
N GLY A 133 -5.51 -13.93 -20.14
CA GLY A 133 -6.49 -13.51 -21.16
C GLY A 133 -6.65 -11.99 -21.28
N SER A 134 -6.16 -11.24 -20.29
CA SER A 134 -6.17 -9.78 -20.23
C SER A 134 -4.71 -9.29 -20.29
N SER A 135 -4.10 -9.35 -21.48
CA SER A 135 -2.70 -8.99 -21.69
C SER A 135 -2.45 -7.47 -21.66
N GLU A 136 -3.47 -6.67 -21.37
CA GLU A 136 -3.38 -5.22 -21.40
C GLU A 136 -2.89 -4.68 -20.05
N ALA A 137 -1.96 -3.72 -20.10
CA ALA A 137 -1.43 -3.07 -18.92
C ALA A 137 -2.55 -2.28 -18.21
N LEU A 138 -2.78 -2.58 -16.94
CA LEU A 138 -3.92 -2.00 -16.22
C LEU A 138 -3.71 -0.50 -15.97
N ARG A 139 -4.75 0.28 -16.27
CA ARG A 139 -4.88 1.68 -15.87
C ARG A 139 -6.11 1.79 -14.98
N LEU A 140 -5.92 2.20 -13.74
CA LEU A 140 -7.01 2.37 -12.79
C LEU A 140 -6.92 3.79 -12.23
N ASN A 141 -7.94 4.60 -12.48
CA ASN A 141 -8.11 5.90 -11.82
C ASN A 141 -9.38 5.78 -10.99
N ALA A 142 -9.29 5.88 -9.66
CA ALA A 142 -10.50 5.90 -8.86
C ALA A 142 -10.32 6.59 -7.50
N GLU A 143 -11.45 7.03 -6.99
CA GLU A 143 -11.67 7.23 -5.56
C GLU A 143 -12.23 5.91 -5.02
N TRP A 144 -11.52 5.30 -4.08
CA TRP A 144 -11.85 4.00 -3.50
C TRP A 144 -11.92 4.14 -1.98
N ASP A 145 -13.10 3.83 -1.44
CA ASP A 145 -13.31 3.66 0.00
C ASP A 145 -13.05 2.18 0.32
N LEU A 146 -11.85 1.90 0.83
CA LEU A 146 -11.47 0.59 1.35
C LEU A 146 -11.94 0.44 2.81
N GLY A 147 -13.17 0.87 3.09
CA GLY A 147 -13.84 0.68 4.37
C GLY A 147 -14.32 -0.76 4.53
N ASN A 148 -13.88 -1.40 5.61
CA ASN A 148 -14.40 -2.67 6.08
C ASN A 148 -15.93 -2.54 6.31
N ARG A 149 -16.74 -2.91 5.31
CA ARG A 149 -18.18 -3.09 5.51
C ARG A 149 -18.34 -4.28 6.42
N GLY A 150 -18.59 -3.99 7.69
CA GLY A 150 -18.81 -4.96 8.74
C GLY A 150 -19.70 -6.11 8.28
N SER A 151 -19.20 -7.31 8.55
CA SER A 151 -19.88 -8.59 8.48
C SER A 151 -21.33 -8.50 8.97
N GLY A 152 -22.27 -8.67 8.05
CA GLY A 152 -23.69 -8.82 8.33
C GLY A 152 -24.29 -9.92 7.47
N ARG A 153 -23.79 -11.15 7.60
CA ARG A 153 -24.52 -12.37 7.19
C ARG A 153 -24.01 -13.57 8.01
N SER A 154 -24.79 -13.86 9.05
CA SER A 154 -25.11 -15.19 9.61
C SER A 154 -24.07 -16.31 9.45
N ALA A 155 -23.57 -16.78 10.60
CA ALA A 155 -22.82 -18.00 10.77
C ALA A 155 -23.47 -19.20 10.05
N GLY A 156 -22.82 -19.64 8.98
CA GLY A 156 -22.98 -20.94 8.35
C GLY A 156 -21.67 -21.26 7.66
N LYS A 157 -21.06 -22.41 7.97
CA LYS A 157 -19.79 -22.91 7.40
C LYS A 157 -19.65 -22.55 5.91
N GLN A 158 -18.85 -21.54 5.57
CA GLN A 158 -18.42 -21.29 4.20
C GLN A 158 -16.96 -20.84 4.19
N THR A 159 -16.19 -21.61 3.43
CA THR A 159 -14.82 -21.44 2.97
C THR A 159 -14.52 -19.97 2.62
N ALA A 160 -13.32 -19.52 3.01
CA ALA A 160 -12.83 -18.17 2.72
C ALA A 160 -13.05 -17.78 1.24
N PRO A 161 -13.57 -16.58 0.94
CA PRO A 161 -13.69 -16.13 -0.44
C PRO A 161 -12.29 -15.80 -0.97
N LYS A 162 -11.81 -16.61 -1.92
CA LYS A 162 -10.69 -16.25 -2.80
C LYS A 162 -11.06 -14.95 -3.51
N GLY A 163 -10.20 -13.93 -3.39
CA GLY A 163 -10.44 -12.61 -3.95
C GLY A 163 -10.69 -12.67 -5.45
N ALA A 164 -11.91 -12.33 -5.88
CA ALA A 164 -12.23 -12.13 -7.28
C ALA A 164 -11.72 -10.74 -7.71
N LEU A 165 -11.04 -10.69 -8.85
CA LEU A 165 -10.59 -9.45 -9.46
C LEU A 165 -11.82 -8.58 -9.83
N PRO A 166 -11.80 -7.27 -9.55
CA PRO A 166 -12.87 -6.38 -9.98
C PRO A 166 -12.87 -6.26 -11.51
N THR A 167 -13.95 -6.71 -12.15
CA THR A 167 -14.22 -6.47 -13.57
C THR A 167 -14.73 -5.04 -13.74
N GLY A 168 -13.83 -4.10 -14.05
CA GLY A 168 -14.23 -2.78 -14.55
C GLY A 168 -14.68 -2.92 -16.01
N GLN A 169 -15.89 -2.46 -16.32
CA GLN A 169 -16.32 -2.24 -17.71
C GLN A 169 -15.99 -0.80 -18.12
N LEU A 170 -15.55 -0.66 -19.38
CA LEU A 170 -15.27 0.60 -20.07
C LEU A 170 -16.54 1.46 -20.24
#